data_AF-A0A926N785-F1
#
_entry.id   AF-A0A926N785-F1
#
_cell.length_a   1.000
_cell.length_b   1.000
_cell.length_c   1.000
_cell.angle_alpha   90.00
_cell.angle_beta   90.00
_cell.angle_gamma   90.00
#
_symmetry.space_group_name_H-M   'P 1'
#
loop_
_entity.id
_entity.type
_entity.pdbx_description
1 polymer ?
#
loop_
_entity_poly.entity_id
_entity_poly.type
_entity_poly.pdbx_seq_one_letter_code
_entity_poly.pdbx_strand_id
1 'polypeptide(L)'
;MYFLLAKHRYQRKLSQAKKYMMSRSACLEESIALFLLATSYRKSVDWCVGVRLAPFSSHAWIEVQGNEIGESIEGYKKIFCV
;
A
#
# COMPACT_ATOMS: atom_id res chain seq x y z
N MET A 1 13.49 -8.48 -3.97
CA MET A 1 14.48 -7.54 -3.39
C MET A 1 14.40 -6.13 -3.98
N TYR A 2 14.34 -5.95 -5.32
CA TYR A 2 14.20 -4.61 -5.95
C TYR A 2 12.92 -3.82 -5.54
N PHE A 3 11.79 -4.51 -5.36
CA PHE A 3 10.51 -3.88 -4.97
C PHE A 3 10.53 -3.22 -3.58
N LEU A 4 11.22 -3.82 -2.61
CA LEU A 4 11.34 -3.29 -1.25
C LEU A 4 12.22 -2.04 -1.18
N LEU A 5 13.24 -1.95 -2.04
CA LEU A 5 14.16 -0.80 -2.10
C LEU A 5 13.52 0.42 -2.78
N ALA A 6 12.69 0.22 -3.81
CA ALA A 6 11.93 1.29 -4.45
C ALA A 6 10.94 1.95 -3.48
N LYS A 7 10.28 1.13 -2.65
CA LYS A 7 9.39 1.59 -1.57
C LYS A 7 10.13 2.43 -0.52
N HIS A 8 11.31 1.99 -0.07
CA HIS A 8 12.07 2.66 1.00
C HIS A 8 12.51 4.10 0.69
N ARG A 9 12.87 4.42 -0.57
CA ARG A 9 13.29 5.78 -0.95
C ARG A 9 12.12 6.77 -1.07
N TYR A 10 10.93 6.30 -1.42
CA TYR A 10 9.75 7.14 -1.64
C TYR A 10 8.99 7.39 -0.32
N GLN A 11 8.88 6.38 0.55
CA GLN A 11 8.11 6.46 1.79
C GLN A 11 8.63 7.48 2.82
N ARG A 12 9.94 7.75 2.87
CA ARG A 12 10.53 8.69 3.85
C ARG A 12 10.09 10.14 3.65
N LYS A 13 9.76 10.56 2.42
CA LYS A 13 9.30 11.94 2.15
C LYS A 13 7.80 12.13 2.38
N LEU A 14 7.02 11.05 2.34
CA LEU A 14 5.55 11.10 2.40
C LEU A 14 4.98 10.89 3.81
N SER A 15 5.76 10.29 4.73
CA SER A 15 5.31 9.99 6.10
C SER A 15 4.98 11.23 6.95
N GLN A 16 5.62 12.38 6.71
CA GLN A 16 5.26 13.64 7.39
C GLN A 16 3.97 14.26 6.85
N ALA A 17 3.70 14.12 5.55
CA ALA A 17 2.50 14.69 4.91
C ALA A 17 1.23 13.86 5.16
N LYS A 18 1.35 12.53 5.27
CA LYS A 18 0.25 11.59 5.59
C LYS A 18 -0.42 11.85 6.94
N LYS A 19 0.24 12.56 7.86
CA LYS A 19 -0.30 12.86 9.21
C LYS A 19 -1.43 13.89 9.20
N TYR A 20 -1.49 14.74 8.17
CA TYR A 20 -2.46 15.83 8.05
C TYR A 20 -3.40 15.67 6.85
N MET A 21 -3.03 14.84 5.88
CA MET A 21 -3.89 14.48 4.76
C MET A 21 -4.45 13.10 5.01
N MET A 22 -5.74 13.06 5.34
CA MET A 22 -6.53 11.87 5.55
C MET A 22 -6.56 11.00 4.27
N SER A 23 -5.49 10.25 4.01
CA SER A 23 -5.35 9.04 3.17
C SER A 23 -6.10 8.96 1.82
N ARG A 24 -6.50 10.07 1.19
CA ARG A 24 -7.37 9.99 0.00
C ARG A 24 -6.64 9.70 -1.31
N SER A 25 -5.39 10.13 -1.41
CA SER A 25 -4.64 10.09 -2.66
C SER A 25 -3.40 9.22 -2.50
N ALA A 26 -2.47 9.64 -1.63
CA ALA A 26 -1.13 9.06 -1.62
C ALA A 26 -1.08 7.53 -1.49
N CYS A 27 -1.88 6.89 -0.63
CA CYS A 27 -1.85 5.42 -0.53
C CYS A 27 -2.43 4.72 -1.76
N LEU A 28 -3.43 5.32 -2.41
CA LEU A 28 -4.06 4.77 -3.61
C LEU A 28 -3.12 4.86 -4.80
N GLU A 29 -2.56 6.05 -5.08
CA GLU A 29 -1.65 6.22 -6.21
C GLU A 29 -0.34 5.46 -6.01
N GLU A 30 0.21 5.44 -4.78
CA GLU A 30 1.41 4.66 -4.47
C GLU A 30 1.18 3.16 -4.70
N SER A 31 0.07 2.61 -4.18
CA SER A 31 -0.21 1.18 -4.27
C SER A 31 -0.52 0.73 -5.70
N ILE A 32 -1.28 1.52 -6.47
CA ILE A 32 -1.57 1.18 -7.87
C ILE A 32 -0.33 1.34 -8.75
N ALA A 33 0.54 2.33 -8.52
CA ALA A 33 1.80 2.47 -9.24
C ALA A 33 2.71 1.26 -8.98
N LEU A 34 2.77 0.77 -7.74
CA LEU A 34 3.49 -0.45 -7.38
C LEU A 34 2.88 -1.71 -8.01
N PHE A 35 1.55 -1.82 -8.05
CA PHE A 35 0.85 -2.91 -8.72
C PHE A 35 1.14 -2.93 -10.22
N LEU A 36 1.01 -1.79 -10.90
CA LEU A 36 1.33 -1.64 -12.33
C LEU A 36 2.80 -1.96 -12.62
N LEU A 37 3.71 -1.52 -11.75
CA LEU A 37 5.12 -1.86 -11.87
C LEU A 37 5.33 -3.37 -11.74
N ALA A 38 4.73 -4.02 -10.74
CA ALA A 38 4.83 -5.47 -10.54
C ALA A 38 4.28 -6.28 -11.72
N THR A 39 3.10 -5.90 -12.22
CA THR A 39 2.48 -6.54 -13.38
C THR A 39 3.29 -6.32 -14.66
N SER A 40 3.93 -5.15 -14.84
CA SER A 40 4.85 -4.91 -15.97
C SER A 40 6.06 -5.85 -15.97
N TYR A 41 6.53 -6.26 -14.78
CA TYR A 41 7.58 -7.28 -14.60
C TYR A 41 7.04 -8.72 -14.57
N ARG A 42 5.78 -8.95 -14.92
CA ARG A 42 5.08 -10.24 -14.83
C ARG A 42 5.17 -10.89 -13.44
N LYS A 43 5.13 -10.08 -12.39
CA LYS A 43 5.05 -10.56 -11.01
C LYS A 43 3.58 -10.63 -10.59
N SER A 44 3.23 -11.70 -9.89
CA SER A 44 1.92 -11.87 -9.27
C SER A 44 1.92 -11.12 -7.93
N VAL A 45 1.06 -10.13 -7.83
CA VAL A 45 0.78 -9.35 -6.62
C VAL A 45 -0.73 -9.11 -6.58
N ASP A 46 -1.30 -9.07 -5.39
CA ASP A 46 -2.70 -8.64 -5.20
C ASP A 46 -2.69 -7.15 -4.86
N TRP A 47 -3.57 -6.37 -5.45
CA TRP A 47 -3.82 -4.99 -5.03
C TRP A 47 -5.08 -4.94 -4.18
N CYS A 48 -4.93 -4.53 -2.92
CA CYS A 48 -6.00 -4.56 -1.94
C CYS A 48 -6.41 -3.15 -1.51
N VAL A 49 -7.71 -2.98 -1.26
CA VAL A 49 -8.29 -1.78 -0.67
C VAL A 49 -9.07 -2.17 0.58
N GLY A 50 -8.96 -1.32 1.59
CA GLY A 50 -9.58 -1.57 2.89
C GLY A 50 -9.63 -0.32 3.76
N VAL A 51 -9.81 -0.55 5.05
CA VAL A 51 -9.86 0.49 6.07
C VAL A 51 -8.96 0.14 7.23
N ARG A 52 -8.29 1.15 7.79
CA ARG A 52 -7.73 1.10 9.13
C ARG A 52 -8.88 1.23 10.13
N LEU A 53 -8.88 0.42 11.18
CA LEU A 53 -9.92 0.41 12.21
C LEU A 53 -9.68 1.51 13.25
N ALA A 54 -8.43 1.83 13.59
CA ALA A 54 -8.10 2.88 14.54
C ALA A 54 -6.71 3.53 14.29
N PRO A 55 -6.66 4.87 14.13
CA PRO A 55 -7.78 5.75 13.75
C PRO A 55 -8.38 5.32 12.41
N PHE A 56 -9.68 5.55 12.22
CA PHE A 56 -10.38 5.13 11.01
C PHE A 56 -9.88 5.89 9.78
N SER A 57 -9.42 5.16 8.76
CA SER A 57 -8.97 5.76 7.50
C SER A 57 -9.07 4.77 6.35
N SER A 58 -9.41 5.23 5.14
CA SER A 58 -9.25 4.43 3.93
C SER A 58 -7.78 4.09 3.68
N HIS A 59 -7.51 2.91 3.14
CA HIS A 59 -6.15 2.47 2.82
C HIS A 59 -6.13 1.58 1.58
N ALA A 60 -5.03 1.63 0.84
CA ALA A 60 -4.77 0.79 -0.33
C ALA A 60 -3.31 0.34 -0.32
N TRP A 61 -3.06 -0.94 -0.62
CA TRP A 61 -1.75 -1.57 -0.53
C TRP A 61 -1.62 -2.73 -1.53
N ILE A 62 -0.43 -3.33 -1.59
CA ILE A 62 -0.18 -4.56 -2.35
C ILE A 62 0.18 -5.71 -1.41
N GLU A 63 -0.23 -6.91 -1.77
CA GLU A 63 0.13 -8.16 -1.10
C GLU A 63 0.91 -9.08 -2.04
N VAL A 64 1.83 -9.85 -1.46
CA VAL A 64 2.52 -10.96 -2.13
C VAL A 64 2.19 -12.22 -1.37
N GLN A 65 1.53 -13.17 -2.03
CA GLN A 65 1.13 -14.45 -1.41
C GLN A 65 0.31 -14.22 -0.13
N GLY A 66 -0.62 -13.25 -0.14
CA GLY A 66 -1.45 -12.89 1.02
C GLY A 66 -0.74 -12.15 2.14
N ASN A 67 0.55 -11.82 1.97
CA ASN A 67 1.31 -11.01 2.92
C ASN A 67 1.40 -9.57 2.41
N GLU A 68 0.93 -8.63 3.22
CA GLU A 68 1.09 -7.21 2.94
C GLU A 68 2.58 -6.82 2.90
N ILE A 69 2.92 -5.96 1.96
CA ILE A 69 4.28 -5.42 1.92
C ILE A 69 4.31 -4.16 2.77
N GLY A 70 5.03 -4.19 3.89
CA GLY A 70 5.58 -3.02 4.58
C GLY A 70 4.65 -2.21 5.50
N GLU A 71 3.46 -2.71 5.82
CA GLU A 71 2.66 -2.29 6.98
C GLU A 71 2.33 -3.54 7.82
N SER A 72 1.78 -3.42 9.04
CA SER A 72 1.38 -4.55 9.88
C SER A 72 -0.15 -4.72 9.86
N ILE A 73 -0.64 -5.95 9.76
CA ILE A 73 -2.05 -6.32 9.55
C ILE A 73 -2.91 -5.89 10.74
N GLU A 74 -2.27 -5.68 11.90
CA GLU A 74 -2.93 -5.27 13.13
C GLU A 74 -3.60 -3.90 12.98
N GLY A 75 -4.90 -3.96 12.71
CA GLY A 75 -5.76 -2.78 12.61
C GLY A 75 -6.23 -2.45 11.20
N TYR A 76 -5.96 -3.28 10.18
CA TYR A 76 -6.54 -3.09 8.84
C TYR A 76 -7.55 -4.19 8.49
N LYS A 77 -8.68 -3.78 7.90
CA LYS A 77 -9.70 -4.69 7.38
C LYS A 77 -9.78 -4.55 5.86
N LYS A 78 -9.48 -5.65 5.17
CA LYS A 78 -9.64 -5.78 3.71
C LYS A 78 -11.11 -5.70 3.33
N ILE A 79 -11.39 -4.97 2.26
CA ILE A 79 -12.72 -4.90 1.64
C ILE A 79 -12.69 -5.66 0.31
N PHE A 80 -11.69 -5.42 -0.54
CA PHE A 80 -11.51 -6.17 -1.78
C PHE A 80 -10.03 -6.24 -2.20
N CYS A 81 -9.69 -7.23 -3.01
CA CYS A 81 -8.39 -7.37 -3.67
C CYS A 81 -8.60 -7.77 -5.14
N VAL A 82 -7.69 -7.36 -6.03
CA VAL A 82 -7.64 -7.66 -7.47
C VAL A 82 -6.26 -8.15 -7.86
#